data_AF-D1MWF6-F1
#
_entry.id   AF-D1MWF6-F1
#
_cell.length_a   1.000
_cell.length_b   1.000
_cell.length_c   1.000
_cell.angle_alpha   90.00
_cell.angle_beta   90.00
_cell.angle_gamma   90.00
#
_symmetry.space_group_name_H-M   'P 1'
#
loop_
_entity.id
_entity.type
_entity.pdbx_description
1 polymer ?
#
loop_
_entity_poly.entity_id
_entity_poly.type
_entity_poly.pdbx_seq_one_letter_code
_entity_poly.pdbx_strand_id
1 'polypeptide(L)'
;RLHSQLLPCSLPTDVRNFKNPNGSAEASLHIRSGEQSSPIDFVVGSWIHVKIPTGVSLNITSISAFLNSSTEAPNFVVELIQSSPTSLVLILDLPHRKDLVRHPDYLQTYYQDTALDSHRQSFLKLPEIKPYVSPSLFVRSAFSPTASMLKIDVDEGERLEEILR
;
A
#
# COMPACT_ATOMS: atom_id res chain seq x y z
N ARG A 1 -10.54 -14.23 4.81
CA ARG A 1 -11.32 -14.03 3.56
C ARG A 1 -10.78 -14.87 2.39
N LEU A 2 -9.45 -15.01 2.21
CA LEU A 2 -8.84 -15.66 1.04
C LEU A 2 -8.28 -17.08 1.31
N HIS A 3 -8.84 -17.83 2.27
CA HIS A 3 -8.25 -19.10 2.72
C HIS A 3 -8.16 -20.16 1.61
N SER A 4 -9.17 -20.28 0.76
CA SER A 4 -9.21 -21.24 -0.35
C SER A 4 -8.44 -20.79 -1.59
N GLN A 5 -7.80 -19.61 -1.54
CA GLN A 5 -7.17 -18.98 -2.69
C GLN A 5 -5.65 -18.91 -2.58
N LEU A 6 -5.09 -19.11 -1.38
CA LEU A 6 -3.68 -18.82 -1.11
C LEU A 6 -2.96 -20.04 -0.54
N LEU A 7 -1.84 -20.38 -1.16
CA LEU A 7 -0.89 -21.36 -0.64
C LEU A 7 -0.24 -20.86 0.66
N PRO A 8 0.32 -21.76 1.49
CA PRO A 8 1.17 -21.36 2.61
C PRO A 8 2.42 -20.59 2.15
N CYS A 9 2.96 -19.73 3.02
CA CYS A 9 4.22 -19.05 2.74
C CYS A 9 5.38 -20.05 2.71
N SER A 10 6.11 -20.06 1.59
CA SER A 10 7.27 -20.94 1.34
C SER A 10 8.62 -20.23 1.44
N LEU A 11 8.63 -18.94 1.81
CA LEU A 11 9.89 -18.19 1.94
C LEU A 11 10.84 -18.86 2.96
N PRO A 12 12.14 -18.95 2.67
CA PRO A 12 13.16 -19.33 3.64
C PRO A 12 13.22 -18.38 4.85
N THR A 13 13.72 -18.84 5.99
CA THR A 13 13.71 -18.05 7.25
C THR A 13 14.55 -16.79 7.18
N ASP A 14 15.67 -16.85 6.47
CA ASP A 14 16.60 -15.74 6.19
C ASP A 14 16.04 -14.71 5.19
N VAL A 15 15.00 -15.08 4.43
CA VAL A 15 14.24 -14.14 3.58
C VAL A 15 13.04 -13.57 4.31
N ARG A 16 12.40 -14.36 5.19
CA ARG A 16 11.26 -13.88 5.99
C ARG A 16 11.65 -12.79 6.96
N ASN A 17 12.83 -12.87 7.56
CA ASN A 17 13.33 -11.86 8.48
C ASN A 17 14.82 -11.66 8.23
N PHE A 18 15.20 -10.43 7.93
CA PHE A 18 16.58 -10.09 7.62
C PHE A 18 16.95 -8.73 8.18
N LYS A 19 18.23 -8.53 8.41
CA LYS A 19 18.79 -7.30 8.95
C LYS A 19 20.16 -7.02 8.39
N ASN A 20 20.53 -5.75 8.34
CA ASN A 20 21.89 -5.35 8.01
C ASN A 20 22.83 -5.83 9.13
N PRO A 21 23.99 -6.48 8.85
CA PRO A 21 24.92 -6.93 9.89
C PRO A 21 25.37 -5.83 10.87
N ASN A 22 25.40 -4.57 10.43
CA ASN A 22 25.74 -3.42 11.27
C ASN A 22 24.57 -2.88 12.13
N GLY A 23 23.38 -3.47 12.04
CA GLY A 23 22.19 -3.08 12.81
C GLY A 23 21.52 -1.77 12.36
N SER A 24 21.83 -1.26 11.16
CA SER A 24 21.24 -0.03 10.63
C SER A 24 19.85 -0.21 10.03
N ALA A 25 19.47 -1.44 9.67
CA ALA A 25 18.19 -1.75 9.04
C ALA A 25 17.72 -3.16 9.40
N GLU A 26 16.41 -3.34 9.46
CA GLU A 26 15.73 -4.60 9.73
C GLU A 26 14.43 -4.66 8.94
N ALA A 27 14.03 -5.84 8.48
CA ALA A 27 12.81 -6.01 7.73
C ALA A 27 12.24 -7.43 7.85
N SER A 28 10.96 -7.55 7.51
CA SER A 28 10.29 -8.82 7.34
C SER A 28 9.46 -8.84 6.07
N LEU A 29 9.36 -10.03 5.48
CA LEU A 29 8.60 -10.28 4.26
C LEU A 29 7.70 -11.50 4.44
N HIS A 30 6.45 -11.36 4.03
CA HIS A 30 5.47 -12.43 4.02
C HIS A 30 4.83 -12.53 2.64
N ILE A 31 5.06 -13.62 1.92
CA ILE A 31 4.48 -13.85 0.60
C ILE A 31 3.64 -15.13 0.63
N ARG A 32 2.43 -15.05 0.09
CA ARG A 32 1.58 -16.20 -0.18
C ARG A 32 1.14 -16.15 -1.64
N SER A 33 1.58 -17.13 -2.42
CA SER A 33 1.13 -17.29 -3.81
C SER A 33 -0.32 -17.76 -3.86
N GLY A 34 -1.00 -17.44 -4.95
CA GLY A 34 -2.30 -18.00 -5.28
C GLY A 34 -2.21 -19.49 -5.57
N GLU A 35 -3.30 -20.21 -5.28
CA GLU A 35 -3.53 -21.55 -5.81
C GLU A 35 -3.62 -21.53 -7.34
N GLN A 36 -3.38 -22.66 -8.01
CA GLN A 36 -3.31 -22.72 -9.48
C GLN A 36 -4.58 -22.20 -10.19
N SER A 37 -5.76 -22.42 -9.59
CA SER A 37 -7.05 -21.95 -10.12
C SER A 37 -7.48 -20.58 -9.57
N SER A 38 -6.65 -19.93 -8.75
CA SER A 38 -6.95 -18.64 -8.14
C SER A 38 -6.76 -17.50 -9.15
N PRO A 39 -7.57 -16.43 -9.10
CA PRO A 39 -7.26 -15.19 -9.82
C PRO A 39 -6.12 -14.39 -9.16
N ILE A 40 -5.71 -14.75 -7.94
CA ILE A 40 -4.61 -14.10 -7.23
C ILE A 40 -3.30 -14.68 -7.76
N ASP A 41 -2.35 -13.81 -8.08
CA ASP A 41 -0.96 -14.20 -8.35
C ASP A 41 -0.24 -14.42 -7.01
N PHE A 42 -0.19 -13.37 -6.17
CA PHE A 42 0.29 -13.47 -4.80
C PHE A 42 -0.20 -12.28 -3.96
N VAL A 43 -0.16 -12.47 -2.65
CA VAL A 43 -0.25 -11.41 -1.65
C VAL A 43 1.10 -11.28 -0.97
N VAL A 44 1.59 -10.05 -0.84
CA VAL A 44 2.82 -9.71 -0.14
C VAL A 44 2.50 -8.73 0.99
N GLY A 45 3.01 -9.03 2.18
CA GLY A 45 3.08 -8.11 3.31
C GLY A 45 4.54 -7.86 3.66
N SER A 46 4.87 -6.63 4.02
CA SER A 46 6.22 -6.28 4.45
C SER A 46 6.22 -5.25 5.57
N TRP A 47 7.29 -5.28 6.37
CA TRP A 47 7.68 -4.12 7.15
C TRP A 47 9.18 -3.89 7.03
N ILE A 48 9.59 -2.63 7.03
CA ILE A 48 10.98 -2.20 6.92
C ILE A 48 11.23 -1.11 7.96
N HIS A 49 12.27 -1.30 8.77
CA HIS A 49 12.80 -0.32 9.70
C HIS A 49 14.22 0.06 9.29
N VAL A 50 14.51 1.35 9.16
CA VAL A 50 15.85 1.86 8.84
C VAL A 50 16.21 3.03 9.75
N LYS A 51 17.41 2.97 10.34
CA LYS A 51 18.01 4.10 11.06
C LYS A 51 18.70 5.00 10.04
N ILE A 52 18.19 6.22 9.87
CA ILE A 52 18.79 7.22 8.98
C ILE A 52 19.93 7.92 9.74
N PRO A 53 21.09 8.20 9.10
CA PRO A 53 22.23 8.85 9.77
C PRO A 53 21.93 10.20 10.44
N THR A 54 20.83 10.86 10.05
CA THR A 54 20.34 12.10 10.67
C THR A 54 19.71 11.90 12.05
N GLY A 55 19.61 10.65 12.54
CA GLY A 55 19.06 10.31 13.86
C GLY A 55 17.57 9.99 13.86
N VAL A 56 16.88 10.09 12.70
CA VAL A 56 15.48 9.67 12.55
C VAL A 56 15.39 8.23 12.02
N SER A 57 14.21 7.62 12.15
CA SER A 57 13.92 6.30 11.59
C SER A 57 12.93 6.39 10.43
N LEU A 58 13.15 5.58 9.40
CA LEU A 58 12.14 5.26 8.39
C LEU A 58 11.46 3.96 8.77
N ASN A 59 10.13 3.98 8.86
CA ASN A 59 9.30 2.81 9.04
C ASN A 59 8.34 2.70 7.85
N ILE A 60 8.32 1.55 7.20
CA ILE A 60 7.38 1.24 6.12
C ILE A 60 6.63 -0.01 6.53
N THR A 61 5.30 0.01 6.43
CA THR A 61 4.48 -1.20 6.49
C THR A 61 3.58 -1.23 5.27
N SER A 62 3.52 -2.37 4.58
CA SER A 62 2.73 -2.49 3.36
C SER A 62 2.08 -3.85 3.21
N ILE A 63 0.93 -3.86 2.55
CA ILE A 63 0.25 -5.06 2.06
C ILE A 63 -0.20 -4.79 0.63
N SER A 64 0.19 -5.67 -0.28
CA SER A 64 -0.20 -5.61 -1.69
C SER A 64 -0.72 -6.96 -2.16
N ALA A 65 -1.76 -6.96 -2.98
CA ALA A 65 -2.25 -8.15 -3.65
C ALA A 65 -2.20 -7.94 -5.16
N PHE A 66 -1.55 -8.86 -5.84
CA PHE A 66 -1.41 -8.88 -7.29
C PHE A 66 -2.30 -9.96 -7.87
N LEU A 67 -3.06 -9.60 -8.91
CA LEU A 67 -3.93 -10.51 -9.64
C LEU A 67 -3.25 -10.96 -10.94
N ASN A 68 -3.46 -12.23 -11.30
CA ASN A 68 -2.88 -12.80 -12.51
C ASN A 68 -3.76 -12.51 -13.75
N SER A 69 -3.34 -13.01 -14.92
CA SER A 69 -4.01 -12.75 -16.20
C SER A 69 -5.34 -13.48 -16.39
N SER A 70 -5.78 -14.32 -15.44
CA SER A 70 -7.11 -14.97 -15.51
C SER A 70 -8.26 -14.00 -15.20
N THR A 71 -7.94 -12.79 -14.75
CA THR A 71 -8.89 -11.71 -14.48
C THR A 71 -8.32 -10.38 -14.94
N GLU A 72 -9.19 -9.43 -15.23
CA GLU A 72 -8.83 -8.05 -15.56
C GLU A 72 -8.95 -7.12 -14.34
N ALA A 73 -9.50 -7.59 -13.22
CA ALA A 73 -9.76 -6.75 -12.05
C ALA A 73 -8.50 -6.03 -11.53
N PRO A 74 -8.65 -4.84 -10.89
CA PRO A 74 -7.54 -4.09 -10.30
C PRO A 74 -6.77 -4.88 -9.24
N ASN A 75 -5.52 -4.48 -9.00
CA ASN A 75 -4.73 -4.95 -7.85
C ASN A 75 -5.18 -4.26 -6.55
N PHE A 76 -4.53 -4.58 -5.43
CA PHE A 76 -4.72 -3.89 -4.15
C PHE A 76 -3.38 -3.47 -3.55
N VAL A 77 -3.35 -2.30 -2.92
CA VAL A 77 -2.21 -1.83 -2.13
C VAL A 77 -2.65 -0.96 -0.97
N VAL A 78 -2.02 -1.18 0.18
CA VAL A 78 -1.97 -0.23 1.30
C VAL A 78 -0.53 -0.12 1.79
N GLU A 79 -0.01 1.10 1.92
CA GLU A 79 1.30 1.38 2.49
C GLU A 79 1.21 2.54 3.49
N LEU A 80 1.87 2.38 4.63
CA LEU A 80 2.12 3.42 5.62
C LEU A 80 3.62 3.67 5.65
N ILE A 81 4.03 4.90 5.33
CA ILE A 81 5.43 5.31 5.28
C ILE A 81 5.61 6.44 6.29
N GLN A 82 6.30 6.14 7.38
CA GLN A 82 6.57 7.07 8.46
C GLN A 82 8.05 7.41 8.50
N SER A 83 8.36 8.71 8.37
CA SER A 83 9.74 9.23 8.41
C SER A 83 10.01 10.14 9.62
N SER A 84 8.97 10.47 10.39
CA SER A 84 9.06 11.14 11.68
C SER A 84 7.91 10.68 12.60
N PRO A 85 7.99 10.90 13.93
CA PRO A 85 6.91 10.55 14.86
C PRO A 85 5.57 11.24 14.58
N THR A 86 5.60 12.36 13.86
CA THR A 86 4.45 13.26 13.64
C THR A 86 3.97 13.31 12.18
N SER A 87 4.62 12.58 11.27
CA SER A 87 4.30 12.62 9.84
C SER A 87 4.25 11.21 9.25
N LEU A 88 3.09 10.87 8.67
CA LEU A 88 2.83 9.59 8.04
C LEU A 88 2.29 9.82 6.62
N VAL A 89 2.78 9.06 5.66
CA VAL A 89 2.21 8.97 4.32
C VAL A 89 1.38 7.70 4.23
N LEU A 90 0.11 7.85 3.85
CA LEU A 90 -0.80 6.75 3.52
C LEU A 90 -0.93 6.66 2.00
N ILE A 91 -0.70 5.47 1.48
CA ILE A 91 -0.99 5.09 0.11
C ILE A 91 -2.04 3.99 0.19
N LEU A 92 -3.26 4.24 -0.30
CA LEU A 92 -4.33 3.24 -0.33
C LEU A 92 -5.05 3.31 -1.67
N ASP A 93 -5.04 2.20 -2.40
CA ASP A 93 -5.59 2.17 -3.76
C ASP A 93 -5.93 0.76 -4.27
N LEU A 94 -6.69 0.74 -5.36
CA LEU A 94 -6.84 -0.39 -6.27
C LEU A 94 -6.19 -0.07 -7.63
N PRO A 95 -4.88 -0.31 -7.83
CA PRO A 95 -4.18 0.08 -9.05
C PRO A 95 -4.75 -0.60 -10.30
N HIS A 96 -4.94 0.20 -11.34
CA HIS A 96 -5.54 -0.25 -12.61
C HIS A 96 -4.58 -1.14 -13.39
N ARG A 97 -5.11 -2.14 -14.09
CA ARG A 97 -4.34 -3.07 -14.94
C ARG A 97 -4.58 -2.90 -16.43
N LYS A 98 -5.46 -1.95 -16.80
CA LYS A 98 -5.73 -1.52 -18.18
C LYS A 98 -5.55 -0.01 -18.32
N ASP A 99 -5.16 0.43 -19.50
CA ASP A 99 -5.14 1.84 -19.87
C ASP A 99 -6.56 2.44 -19.77
N LEU A 100 -6.75 3.35 -18.81
CA LEU A 100 -8.06 3.91 -18.48
C LEU A 100 -8.62 4.84 -19.56
N VAL A 101 -7.77 5.41 -20.42
CA VAL A 101 -8.21 6.25 -21.55
C VAL A 101 -8.70 5.38 -22.69
N ARG A 102 -8.02 4.26 -22.95
CA ARG A 102 -8.42 3.29 -23.98
C ARG A 102 -9.63 2.44 -23.57
N HIS A 103 -9.83 2.24 -22.27
CA HIS A 103 -10.86 1.38 -21.70
C HIS A 103 -11.76 2.15 -20.71
N PRO A 104 -12.62 3.06 -21.20
CA PRO A 104 -13.51 3.84 -20.34
C PRO A 104 -14.54 2.98 -19.59
N ASP A 105 -14.92 1.82 -20.15
CA ASP A 105 -15.77 0.81 -19.52
C ASP A 105 -15.12 0.20 -18.26
N TYR A 106 -13.79 0.01 -18.29
CA TYR A 106 -13.02 -0.43 -17.13
C TYR A 106 -13.00 0.63 -16.03
N LEU A 107 -12.76 1.90 -16.42
CA LEU A 107 -12.79 3.03 -15.49
C LEU A 107 -14.17 3.13 -14.80
N GLN A 108 -15.24 2.98 -15.57
CA GLN A 108 -16.59 3.03 -15.05
C GLN A 108 -16.83 1.89 -14.04
N THR A 109 -16.59 0.65 -14.45
CA THR A 109 -16.90 -0.55 -13.67
C THR A 109 -16.19 -0.59 -12.31
N TYR A 110 -14.88 -0.28 -12.30
CA TYR A 110 -14.05 -0.50 -11.11
C TYR A 110 -13.86 0.75 -10.24
N TYR A 111 -14.16 1.94 -10.76
CA TYR A 111 -13.89 3.19 -10.04
C TYR A 111 -15.12 4.09 -9.93
N GLN A 112 -15.85 4.34 -11.02
CA GLN A 112 -16.99 5.27 -11.01
C GLN A 112 -18.25 4.68 -10.38
N ASP A 113 -18.56 3.42 -10.69
CA ASP A 113 -19.74 2.71 -10.17
C ASP A 113 -19.53 2.22 -8.72
N THR A 114 -18.35 2.48 -8.16
CA THR A 114 -17.97 2.10 -6.80
C THR A 114 -17.87 3.32 -5.89
N ALA A 115 -17.70 3.09 -4.58
CA ALA A 115 -17.54 4.17 -3.61
C ALA A 115 -16.08 4.59 -3.35
N LEU A 116 -15.11 4.16 -4.16
CA LEU A 116 -13.67 4.32 -3.86
C LEU A 116 -13.28 5.79 -3.60
N ASP A 117 -13.73 6.72 -4.45
CA ASP A 117 -13.36 8.14 -4.30
C ASP A 117 -13.95 8.77 -3.03
N SER A 118 -15.07 8.25 -2.52
CA SER A 118 -15.70 8.75 -1.30
C SER A 118 -14.79 8.60 -0.08
N HIS A 119 -13.97 7.54 -0.03
CA HIS A 119 -13.02 7.32 1.05
C HIS A 119 -11.91 8.38 1.03
N ARG A 120 -11.31 8.63 -0.14
CA ARG A 120 -10.30 9.68 -0.32
C ARG A 120 -10.85 11.04 0.07
N GLN A 121 -12.06 11.38 -0.38
CA GLN A 121 -12.73 12.63 -0.03
C GLN A 121 -13.04 12.72 1.46
N SER A 122 -13.42 11.61 2.10
CA SER A 122 -13.69 11.56 3.54
C SER A 122 -12.44 11.86 4.37
N PHE A 123 -11.31 11.24 4.03
CA PHE A 123 -10.04 11.53 4.71
C PHE A 123 -9.62 12.99 4.55
N LEU A 124 -9.75 13.56 3.35
CA LEU A 124 -9.37 14.95 3.07
C LEU A 124 -10.26 16.00 3.78
N LYS A 125 -11.32 15.60 4.48
CA LYS A 125 -12.08 16.51 5.36
C LYS A 125 -11.39 16.76 6.70
N LEU A 126 -10.47 15.89 7.11
CA LEU A 126 -9.70 16.06 8.34
C LEU A 126 -8.59 17.11 8.12
N PRO A 127 -8.46 18.11 8.99
CA PRO A 127 -7.50 19.21 8.81
C PRO A 127 -6.03 18.76 8.82
N GLU A 128 -5.74 17.64 9.48
CA GLU A 128 -4.40 17.03 9.57
C GLU A 128 -3.99 16.30 8.28
N ILE A 129 -4.94 15.98 7.42
CA ILE A 129 -4.73 15.18 6.21
C ILE A 129 -4.66 16.08 4.98
N LYS A 130 -3.55 15.98 4.26
CA LYS A 130 -3.27 16.71 3.02
C LYS A 130 -2.97 15.74 1.88
N PRO A 131 -3.13 16.15 0.61
CA PRO A 131 -2.67 15.34 -0.51
C PRO A 131 -1.16 15.10 -0.43
N TYR A 132 -0.76 13.84 -0.58
CA TYR A 132 0.63 13.47 -0.81
C TYR A 132 0.89 13.37 -2.31
N VAL A 133 1.91 14.10 -2.79
CA VAL A 133 2.34 14.05 -4.18
C VAL A 133 3.68 13.33 -4.23
N SER A 134 3.67 12.07 -4.68
CA SER A 134 4.89 11.27 -4.80
C SER A 134 5.94 11.97 -5.67
N PRO A 135 7.23 11.98 -5.31
CA PRO A 135 8.27 12.53 -6.20
C PRO A 135 8.44 11.71 -7.50
N SER A 136 8.01 10.44 -7.51
CA SER A 136 8.09 9.58 -8.70
C SER A 136 6.85 9.76 -9.59
N LEU A 137 7.06 10.21 -10.83
CA LEU A 137 5.97 10.29 -11.82
C LEU A 137 5.41 8.91 -12.16
N PHE A 138 6.25 7.87 -12.15
CA PHE A 138 5.80 6.50 -12.38
C PHE A 138 4.79 6.06 -11.32
N VAL A 139 5.05 6.38 -10.05
CA VAL A 139 4.07 6.15 -8.97
C VAL A 139 2.80 6.92 -9.26
N ARG A 140 2.87 8.21 -9.59
CA ARG A 140 1.65 8.98 -9.90
C ARG A 140 0.82 8.37 -11.03
N SER A 141 1.46 7.80 -12.05
CA SER A 141 0.76 7.19 -13.19
C SER A 141 0.25 5.78 -12.95
N ALA A 142 0.86 5.01 -12.04
CA ALA A 142 0.49 3.62 -11.80
C ALA A 142 -0.77 3.48 -10.92
N PHE A 143 -1.01 4.46 -10.06
CA PHE A 143 -2.15 4.48 -9.15
C PHE A 143 -3.42 4.96 -9.85
N SER A 144 -4.57 4.53 -9.34
CA SER A 144 -5.87 4.85 -9.92
C SER A 144 -6.28 6.32 -9.70
N PRO A 145 -7.26 6.83 -10.47
CA PRO A 145 -7.81 8.17 -10.26
C PRO A 145 -8.45 8.40 -8.88
N THR A 146 -8.78 7.32 -8.16
CA THR A 146 -9.42 7.37 -6.83
C THR A 146 -8.44 7.07 -5.69
N ALA A 147 -7.14 6.97 -5.99
CA ALA A 147 -6.12 6.62 -5.01
C ALA A 147 -6.07 7.60 -3.84
N SER A 148 -6.10 7.07 -2.62
CA SER A 148 -5.85 7.86 -1.42
C SER A 148 -4.34 7.99 -1.21
N MET A 149 -3.76 8.98 -1.88
CA MET A 149 -2.36 9.41 -1.70
C MET A 149 -2.34 10.57 -0.70
N LEU A 150 -2.11 10.27 0.57
CA LEU A 150 -2.37 11.18 1.67
C LEU A 150 -1.14 11.35 2.55
N LYS A 151 -0.93 12.57 3.06
CA LYS A 151 0.05 12.93 4.07
C LYS A 151 -0.72 13.35 5.31
N ILE A 152 -0.42 12.72 6.43
CA ILE A 152 -1.00 13.00 7.74
C ILE A 152 0.10 13.66 8.57
N ASP A 153 -0.07 14.93 8.88
CA ASP A 153 0.83 15.68 9.75
C ASP A 153 0.07 16.07 11.03
N VAL A 154 0.58 15.66 12.19
CA VAL A 154 -0.01 15.97 13.50
C VAL A 154 1.00 16.66 14.40
N ASP A 155 0.54 17.40 15.40
CA ASP A 155 1.43 18.00 16.40
C ASP A 155 1.79 17.00 17.52
N GLU A 156 0.89 16.06 17.81
CA GLU A 156 1.00 15.10 18.91
C GLU A 156 0.76 13.65 18.42
N GLY A 157 1.56 12.70 18.90
CA GLY A 157 1.48 11.30 18.47
C GLY A 157 0.13 10.62 18.78
N GLU A 158 -0.54 10.99 19.88
CA GLU A 158 -1.86 10.43 20.23
C GLU A 158 -2.93 10.75 19.18
N ARG A 159 -2.84 11.93 18.53
CA ARG A 159 -3.75 12.32 17.46
C ARG A 159 -3.54 11.49 16.20
N LEU A 160 -2.30 11.08 15.90
CA LEU A 160 -2.02 10.18 14.79
C LEU A 160 -2.68 8.82 15.02
N GLU A 161 -2.56 8.27 16.22
CA GLU A 161 -3.21 7.00 16.60
C GLU A 161 -4.75 7.09 16.53
N GLU A 162 -5.34 8.23 16.90
CA GLU A 162 -6.78 8.46 16.75
C GLU A 162 -7.21 8.47 15.28
N ILE A 163 -6.43 9.08 14.38
CA ILE A 163 -6.74 9.12 12.95
C ILE A 163 -6.62 7.72 12.31
N LEU A 164 -5.70 6.88 12.79
CA LEU A 164 -5.48 5.53 12.26
C LEU A 164 -6.53 4.50 12.73
N ARG A 165 -7.20 4.75 13.87
CA ARG A 165 -8.16 3.84 14.51
C ARG A 165 -9.56 3.97 13.93
#